data_AF-A0A4P5YSN3-F1
#
_entry.id   AF-A0A4P5YSN3-F1
#
_cell.length_a   1.000
_cell.length_b   1.000
_cell.length_c   1.000
_cell.angle_alpha   90.00
_cell.angle_beta   90.00
_cell.angle_gamma   90.00
#
_symmetry.space_group_name_H-M   'P 1'
#
loop_
_entity.id
_entity.type
_entity.pdbx_description
1 polymer ?
#
loop_
_entity_poly.entity_id
_entity_poly.type
_entity_poly.pdbx_seq_one_letter_code
_entity_poly.pdbx_strand_id
1 'polypeptide(L)' 'MTLLQTRVDEKTARNFARAAKARGHTPYSFLQELVKDAADRPKPRTWKKHFEWLDSLGMKPVPYGIVAKQREEAGER' A
#
# COMPACT_ATOMS: atom_id res chain seq x y z
N MET A 1 5.33 -20.29 8.98
CA MET A 1 4.46 -19.11 9.13
C MET A 1 5.34 -17.88 8.95
N THR A 2 5.23 -17.18 7.82
CA THR A 2 6.12 -16.05 7.50
C THR A 2 5.49 -14.76 8.03
N LEU A 3 6.07 -14.19 9.08
CA LEU A 3 5.65 -12.89 9.60
C LEU A 3 6.21 -11.80 8.69
N LEU A 4 5.34 -11.14 7.91
CA LEU A 4 5.70 -9.94 7.14
C LEU A 4 6.02 -8.82 8.13
N GLN A 5 7.32 -8.55 8.32
CA GLN A 5 7.77 -7.35 9.02
C GLN A 5 7.86 -6.22 8.01
N THR A 6 6.86 -5.33 8.00
CA THR A 6 6.89 -4.10 7.22
C THR A 6 7.57 -3.00 8.04
N ARG A 7 8.70 -2.49 7.53
CA ARG A 7 9.31 -1.28 8.08
C ARG A 7 8.55 -0.07 7.54
N VAL A 8 7.99 0.72 8.45
CA VAL A 8 7.27 1.96 8.14
C VAL A 8 7.69 3.01 9.15
N ASP A 9 7.58 4.28 8.77
CA ASP A 9 7.80 5.38 9.70
C ASP A 9 6.78 5.35 10.85
N GLU A 10 7.16 5.95 11.98
CA GLU A 10 6.36 5.89 13.20
C GLU A 10 4.97 6.54 13.05
N LYS A 11 4.87 7.60 12.25
CA LYS A 11 3.60 8.30 12.01
C LYS A 11 2.65 7.39 11.24
N THR A 12 3.13 6.73 10.20
CA THR A 12 2.37 5.73 9.44
C THR A 12 1.95 4.55 10.32
N ALA A 13 2.85 4.01 11.15
CA ALA A 13 2.53 2.92 12.07
C ALA A 13 1.40 3.29 13.05
N ARG A 14 1.47 4.48 13.65
CA ARG A 14 0.44 4.97 14.59
C ARG A 14 -0.91 5.17 13.90
N ASN A 15 -0.93 5.75 12.71
CA ASN A 15 -2.16 5.95 11.93
C ASN A 15 -2.78 4.60 11.53
N PHE A 16 -1.95 3.65 11.11
CA PHE A 16 -2.39 2.31 10.77
C PHE A 16 -2.99 1.57 11.98
N ALA A 17 -2.34 1.63 13.14
CA ALA A 17 -2.87 1.04 14.37
C ALA A 17 -4.21 1.66 14.79
N ARG A 18 -4.39 2.98 14.61
CA ARG A 18 -5.68 3.65 14.84
C ARG A 18 -6.75 3.16 13.88
N ALA A 19 -6.43 3.03 12.59
CA ALA A 19 -7.34 2.52 11.58
C ALA A 19 -7.76 1.07 11.84
N ALA A 20 -6.80 0.21 12.21
CA ALA A 20 -7.08 -1.18 12.60
C ALA A 20 -8.03 -1.25 13.80
N LYS A 21 -7.75 -0.45 14.84
CA LYS A 21 -8.59 -0.38 16.05
C LYS A 21 -10.00 0.11 15.74
N ALA A 22 -10.15 1.14 14.90
CA ALA A 22 -11.46 1.67 14.50
C ALA A 22 -12.34 0.62 13.79
N ARG A 23 -11.71 -0.38 13.17
CA ARG A 23 -12.37 -1.50 12.49
C ARG A 23 -12.47 -2.76 13.37
N GLY A 24 -12.05 -2.71 14.63
CA GLY A 24 -12.10 -3.85 15.54
C GLY A 24 -11.02 -4.92 15.30
N HIS A 25 -9.96 -4.60 14.56
CA HIS A 25 -8.88 -5.53 14.22
C HIS A 25 -7.58 -5.21 14.97
N THR A 26 -6.74 -6.23 15.14
CA THR A 26 -5.32 -6.01 15.48
C THR A 26 -4.59 -5.45 14.24
N PRO A 27 -3.48 -4.69 14.41
CA PRO A 27 -2.71 -4.22 13.27
C PRO A 27 -2.28 -5.36 12.33
N TYR A 28 -1.86 -6.50 12.89
CA TYR A 28 -1.43 -7.64 12.08
C TYR A 28 -2.58 -8.29 11.30
N SER A 29 -3.73 -8.54 11.93
CA SER A 29 -4.89 -9.12 11.24
C SER A 29 -5.42 -8.18 10.16
N PHE A 30 -5.41 -6.87 10.43
CA PHE A 30 -5.82 -5.87 9.45
C PHE A 30 -4.86 -5.82 8.24
N LEU A 31 -3.55 -5.93 8.48
CA LEU A 31 -2.57 -6.04 7.40
C LEU A 31 -2.78 -7.30 6.57
N GLN A 32 -3.04 -8.45 7.20
CA GLN A 32 -3.30 -9.71 6.50
C GLN A 32 -4.54 -9.63 5.61
N GLU A 33 -5.61 -9.01 6.09
CA GLU A 33 -6.84 -8.79 5.33
C GLU A 33 -6.59 -7.90 4.11
N LEU A 34 -5.90 -6.77 4.30
CA LEU A 34 -5.52 -5.88 3.19
C LEU A 34 -4.66 -6.59 2.14
N VAL A 35 -3.71 -7.43 2.56
CA VAL A 35 -2.86 -8.19 1.65
C VAL A 35 -3.67 -9.23 0.87
N LYS A 36 -4.61 -9.91 1.52
CA LYS A 36 -5.53 -10.86 0.86
C LYS A 36 -6.41 -10.15 -0.16
N ASP A 37 -7.07 -9.07 0.24
CA ASP A 37 -7.90 -8.24 -0.65
C ASP A 37 -7.10 -7.72 -1.85
N ALA A 38 -5.85 -7.30 -1.63
CA ALA A 38 -4.97 -6.85 -2.70
C ALA A 38 -4.53 -7.99 -3.64
N ALA A 39 -4.39 -9.20 -3.12
CA ALA A 39 -4.05 -10.39 -3.91
C ALA A 39 -5.23 -10.91 -4.73
N ASP A 40 -6.44 -10.84 -4.18
CA ASP A 40 -7.69 -11.31 -4.80
C ASP A 40 -8.22 -10.33 -5.86
N ARG A 41 -7.82 -9.05 -5.80
CA ARG A 41 -8.12 -8.10 -6.88
C ARG A 41 -7.51 -8.61 -8.19
N PRO A 42 -8.29 -8.66 -9.28
CA PRO A 42 -7.79 -9.13 -10.57
C PRO A 42 -6.62 -8.26 -10.99
N LYS A 43 -5.40 -8.82 -10.91
CA LYS A 43 -4.21 -8.10 -11.34
C LYS A 43 -4.33 -7.85 -12.84
N PRO A 44 -4.21 -6.60 -13.31
CA PRO A 44 -4.06 -6.36 -14.73
C PRO A 44 -2.85 -7.14 -15.23
N ARG A 45 -3.09 -8.12 -16.10
CA ARG A 45 -2.05 -9.03 -16.65
C ARG A 45 -0.91 -8.29 -17.36
N THR A 46 -1.08 -7.02 -17.67
CA THR A 46 -0.09 -6.16 -18.32
C THR A 46 -0.11 -4.76 -17.72
N TRP A 47 1.04 -4.07 -17.75
CA TRP A 47 1.15 -2.65 -17.34
C TRP A 47 0.15 -1.76 -18.09
N LYS A 48 -0.16 -2.07 -19.36
CA LYS A 48 -1.20 -1.36 -20.11
C LYS A 48 -2.57 -1.43 -19.43
N LYS A 49 -3.02 -2.63 -19.06
CA LYS A 49 -4.30 -2.81 -18.33
C LYS A 49 -4.27 -2.17 -16.94
N HIS A 50 -3.10 -2.02 -16.33
CA HIS A 50 -2.94 -1.34 -15.05
C HIS A 50 -3.19 0.15 -15.16
N PHE A 51 -2.62 0.81 -16.17
CA PHE A 51 -2.87 2.22 -16.41
C PHE A 51 -4.32 2.49 -16.84
N GLU A 52 -4.91 1.63 -17.68
CA GLU A 52 -6.34 1.70 -18.03
C GLU A 52 -7.25 1.56 -16.78
N TRP A 53 -6.89 0.67 -15.85
CA TRP A 53 -7.62 0.52 -14.59
C TRP A 53 -7.44 1.73 -13.65
N LEU A 54 -6.23 2.27 -13.50
CA LEU A 54 -5.98 3.48 -12.72
C LEU A 54 -6.75 4.69 -13.27
N ASP A 55 -6.76 4.83 -14.59
CA ASP A 55 -7.50 5.89 -15.29
C ASP A 55 -9.02 5.75 -15.07
N SER A 56 -9.54 4.51 -15.10
CA SER A 56 -10.96 4.23 -14.78
C SER A 56 -11.36 4.60 -13.35
N LEU A 57 -10.40 4.64 -12.43
CA LEU A 57 -10.61 5.06 -11.04
C LEU A 57 -10.42 6.57 -10.84
N GLY A 58 -10.13 7.33 -11.91
CA GLY A 58 -9.81 8.75 -11.83
C GLY A 58 -8.51 9.05 -11.07
N MET A 59 -7.66 8.03 -10.87
CA MET A 59 -6.40 8.18 -10.15
C MET A 59 -5.30 8.58 -11.14
N LYS A 60 -4.75 9.77 -10.97
CA LYS A 60 -3.55 10.17 -11.73
C LYS A 60 -2.33 9.45 -11.16
N PRO A 61 -1.47 8.85 -12.01
CA PRO A 61 -0.22 8.29 -11.53
C PRO A 61 0.60 9.38 -10.84
N VAL A 62 1.14 9.05 -9.66
CA VAL A 62 2.01 9.97 -8.93
C VAL A 62 3.23 10.26 -9.80
N PRO A 63 3.57 11.53 -10.08
CA PRO A 63 4.70 11.87 -10.93
C PRO A 63 5.99 11.23 -10.41
N TYR A 64 6.80 10.69 -11.32
CA TYR A 64 8.04 9.99 -10.99
C TYR A 64 8.95 10.81 -10.06
N GLY A 65 9.05 12.13 -10.28
CA GLY A 65 9.85 13.03 -9.43
C GLY A 65 9.39 13.12 -7.98
N ILE A 66 8.11 12.86 -7.69
CA ILE A 66 7.59 12.81 -6.32
C ILE A 66 7.93 11.46 -5.68
N VAL A 67 7.82 10.36 -6.43
CA VAL A 67 8.17 9.02 -5.94
C VAL A 67 9.67 8.89 -5.70
N ALA A 68 10.50 9.43 -6.60
CA ALA A 68 11.96 9.45 -6.46
C ALA A 68 12.40 10.24 -5.23
N LYS A 69 11.83 11.44 -5.00
CA LYS A 69 12.09 12.22 -3.78
C LYS A 69 11.68 11.48 -2.52
N GLN A 70 10.51 10.82 -2.51
CA GLN A 70 10.07 10.04 -1.35
C GLN A 70 10.98 8.85 -1.06
N ARG A 71 11.56 8.20 -2.09
CA ARG A 71 12.54 7.11 -1.90
C ARG A 71 13.87 7.61 -1.33
N GLU A 72 14.38 8.72 -1.86
CA GLU A 72 15.59 9.36 -1.33
C GLU A 72 15.40 9.82 0.12
N GLU A 73 14.25 10.44 0.44
CA GLU A 73 13.89 10.86 1.81
C GLU A 73 13.68 9.66 2.76
N ALA A 74 13.22 8.52 2.24
CA ALA A 74 13.07 7.28 3.00
C ALA A 74 14.39 6.48 3.13
N GLY A 75 15.48 6.93 2.49
CA GLY A 75 16.79 6.29 2.56
C GLY A 75 16.91 5.00 1.74
N GLU A 76 15.97 4.72 0.84
CA GLU A 76 16.08 3.61 -0.12
C GLU A 76 16.93 4.06 -1.31
N ARG A 77 18.17 3.55 -1.39
CA ARG A 77 19.04 3.64 -2.57
C ARG A 77 18.85 2.44 -3.48
#